data_AF-A0A662GPU8-F1
#
_entry.id   AF-A0A662GPU8-F1
#
_cell.length_a   1.000
_cell.length_b   1.000
_cell.length_c   1.000
_cell.angle_alpha   90.00
_cell.angle_beta   90.00
_cell.angle_gamma   90.00
#
_symmetry.space_group_name_H-M   'P 1'
#
loop_
_entity.id
_entity.type
_entity.pdbx_description
1 polymer ?
#
loop_
_entity_poly.entity_id
_entity_poly.type
_entity_poly.pdbx_seq_one_letter_code
_entity_poly.pdbx_strand_id
1 'polypeptide(L)'
;MSWKDELRERVWRELRRVAKPDSRFHYDFSSFIPDFEGSDKCAEAIRRMDVYRRARLLMITPDNCLELLREWCVRDGKPFVMPTYGIRRGFLLLSRDLVPPGKEDFASTLDGAERFGRRVSLRELRELGKVDL
;
A
#
# COMPACT_ATOMS: atom_id res chain seq x y z
N MET A 1 -20.27 20.64 -12.37
CA MET A 1 -19.15 19.98 -11.66
C MET A 1 -19.34 20.22 -10.17
N SER A 2 -19.02 19.26 -9.30
CA SER A 2 -19.13 19.49 -7.85
C SER A 2 -17.95 20.31 -7.35
N TRP A 3 -18.11 21.07 -6.26
CA TRP A 3 -16.99 21.75 -5.58
C TRP A 3 -15.86 20.77 -5.21
N LYS A 4 -16.21 19.49 -4.95
CA LYS A 4 -15.23 18.43 -4.67
C LYS A 4 -14.37 18.10 -5.88
N ASP A 5 -14.94 18.20 -7.08
CA ASP A 5 -14.23 17.91 -8.33
C ASP A 5 -13.26 19.05 -8.64
N GLU A 6 -13.70 20.31 -8.51
CA GLU A 6 -12.84 21.48 -8.66
C GLU A 6 -11.65 21.47 -7.67
N LEU A 7 -11.92 21.09 -6.41
CA LEU A 7 -10.85 20.94 -5.42
C LEU A 7 -9.87 19.83 -5.80
N ARG A 8 -10.36 18.69 -6.30
CA ARG A 8 -9.51 17.57 -6.73
C ARG A 8 -8.61 17.98 -7.88
N GLU A 9 -9.14 18.67 -8.89
CA GLU A 9 -8.34 19.18 -10.01
C GLU A 9 -7.25 20.14 -9.55
N ARG A 10 -7.57 21.03 -8.60
CA ARG A 10 -6.58 21.93 -7.99
C ARG A 10 -5.49 21.15 -7.26
N VAL A 11 -5.85 20.17 -6.43
CA VAL A 11 -4.88 19.34 -5.70
C VAL A 11 -4.02 18.53 -6.66
N TRP A 12 -4.61 17.93 -7.70
CA TRP A 12 -3.89 17.18 -8.73
C TRP A 12 -2.87 18.02 -9.47
N ARG A 13 -3.17 19.29 -9.76
CA ARG A 13 -2.23 20.20 -10.40
C ARG A 13 -0.98 20.44 -9.55
N GLU A 14 -1.15 20.60 -8.24
CA GLU A 14 -0.03 20.78 -7.31
C GLU A 14 0.73 19.47 -7.09
N LEU A 15 0.01 18.34 -6.92
CA LEU A 15 0.59 17.01 -6.76
C LEU A 15 1.46 16.62 -7.96
N ARG A 16 1.06 16.99 -9.18
CA ARG A 16 1.82 16.71 -10.41
C ARG A 16 3.25 17.25 -10.39
N ARG A 17 3.56 18.27 -9.60
CA ARG A 17 4.91 18.82 -9.49
C ARG A 17 5.89 17.90 -8.78
N VAL A 18 5.39 16.99 -7.94
CA VAL A 18 6.20 16.08 -7.11
C VAL A 18 5.87 14.61 -7.33
N ALA A 19 4.78 14.29 -8.02
CA ALA A 19 4.35 12.93 -8.28
C ALA A 19 5.34 12.19 -9.19
N LYS A 20 5.52 10.90 -8.91
CA LYS A 20 6.18 9.97 -9.82
C LYS A 20 5.12 9.37 -10.77
N PRO A 21 5.44 9.20 -12.06
CA PRO A 21 4.50 8.65 -13.01
C PRO A 21 4.27 7.16 -12.76
N ASP A 22 3.03 6.70 -12.95
CA ASP A 22 2.71 5.28 -13.00
C ASP A 22 3.08 4.67 -14.37
N SER A 23 3.47 3.40 -14.36
CA SER A 23 3.87 2.67 -15.58
C SER A 23 2.74 2.49 -16.61
N ARG A 24 1.47 2.47 -16.18
CA ARG A 24 0.28 2.21 -17.01
C ARG A 24 -0.50 3.49 -17.31
N PHE A 25 -0.61 4.37 -16.31
CA PHE A 25 -1.48 5.55 -16.37
C PHE A 25 -0.71 6.89 -16.38
N HIS A 26 0.61 6.86 -16.26
CA HIS A 26 1.47 8.04 -16.22
C HIS A 26 1.04 9.06 -15.14
N TYR A 27 0.45 10.19 -15.51
CA TYR A 27 -0.06 11.21 -14.58
C TYR A 27 -1.60 11.30 -14.54
N ASP A 28 -2.30 10.28 -15.04
CA ASP A 28 -3.75 10.20 -14.90
C ASP A 28 -4.14 9.78 -13.47
N PHE A 29 -4.12 10.76 -12.56
CA PHE A 29 -4.47 10.57 -11.14
C PHE A 29 -5.94 10.20 -10.92
N SER A 30 -6.77 10.18 -11.97
CA SER A 30 -8.13 9.63 -11.88
C SER A 30 -8.15 8.11 -11.80
N SER A 31 -7.07 7.46 -12.22
CA SER A 31 -6.94 6.00 -12.33
C SER A 31 -6.20 5.35 -11.15
N PHE A 32 -5.42 6.12 -10.38
CA PHE A 32 -4.58 5.60 -9.28
C PHE A 32 -4.16 6.68 -8.29
N ILE A 33 -3.61 6.26 -7.14
CA ILE A 33 -2.95 7.15 -6.17
C ILE A 33 -1.44 7.09 -6.41
N PRO A 34 -0.79 8.22 -6.79
CA PRO A 34 0.60 8.21 -7.20
C PRO A 34 1.57 8.14 -6.03
N ASP A 35 2.77 7.64 -6.33
CA ASP A 35 3.94 7.91 -5.50
C ASP A 35 4.43 9.34 -5.73
N PHE A 36 5.27 9.87 -4.84
CA PHE A 36 5.77 11.25 -4.93
C PHE A 36 7.17 11.39 -4.31
N GLU A 37 7.86 12.48 -4.64
CA GLU A 37 9.15 12.82 -4.02
C GLU A 37 9.00 13.04 -2.51
N GLY A 38 9.73 12.27 -1.71
CA GLY A 38 9.67 12.31 -0.25
C GLY A 38 8.70 11.31 0.40
N SER A 39 8.04 10.45 -0.37
CA SER A 39 7.20 9.37 0.19
C SER A 39 7.98 8.38 1.06
N ASP A 40 9.27 8.20 0.79
CA ASP A 40 10.21 7.42 1.58
C ASP A 40 10.34 7.96 3.01
N LYS A 41 10.43 9.29 3.16
CA LYS A 41 10.45 9.96 4.47
C LYS A 41 9.13 9.79 5.21
N CYS A 42 8.01 9.80 4.49
CA CYS A 42 6.69 9.54 5.07
C CYS A 42 6.58 8.11 5.59
N ALA A 43 7.01 7.13 4.80
CA ALA A 43 7.11 5.74 5.26
C ALA A 43 7.99 5.68 6.52
N GLU A 44 9.16 6.34 6.51
CA GLU A 44 10.12 6.33 7.63
C GLU A 44 9.50 6.86 8.91
N ALA A 45 8.78 7.96 8.80
CA ALA A 45 8.04 8.55 9.91
C ALA A 45 7.04 7.54 10.49
N ILE A 46 6.25 6.86 9.64
CA ILE A 46 5.30 5.82 10.08
C ILE A 46 6.01 4.68 10.80
N ARG A 47 7.10 4.16 10.22
CA ARG A 47 7.88 3.05 10.80
C ARG A 47 8.46 3.38 12.17
N ARG A 48 8.75 4.66 12.44
CA ARG A 48 9.24 5.17 13.74
C ARG A 48 8.14 5.33 14.79
N MET A 49 6.86 5.35 14.42
CA MET A 49 5.76 5.53 15.37
C MET A 49 5.56 4.31 16.28
N ASP A 50 5.19 4.56 17.54
CA ASP A 50 4.92 3.47 18.50
C ASP A 50 3.69 2.64 18.12
N VAL A 51 2.74 3.21 17.37
CA VAL A 51 1.60 2.44 16.84
C VAL A 51 2.07 1.39 15.85
N TYR A 52 2.96 1.76 14.91
CA TYR A 52 3.54 0.83 13.96
C TYR A 52 4.37 -0.25 14.66
N ARG A 53 5.26 0.16 15.58
CA ARG A 53 6.15 -0.77 16.31
C ARG A 53 5.36 -1.82 17.09
N ARG A 54 4.24 -1.44 17.70
CA ARG A 54 3.37 -2.34 18.47
C ARG A 54 2.34 -3.10 17.64
N ALA A 55 2.05 -2.66 16.41
CA ALA A 55 1.09 -3.32 15.53
C ALA A 55 1.50 -4.76 15.23
N ARG A 56 0.54 -5.68 15.37
CA ARG A 56 0.65 -7.11 15.04
C ARG A 56 0.02 -7.44 13.69
N LEU A 57 -0.95 -6.64 13.26
CA LEU A 57 -1.57 -6.75 11.94
C LEU A 57 -1.89 -5.36 11.39
N LEU A 58 -1.50 -5.11 10.15
CA LEU A 58 -1.77 -3.86 9.45
C LEU A 58 -2.75 -4.04 8.29
N MET A 59 -3.41 -2.97 7.88
CA MET A 59 -4.08 -2.86 6.58
C MET A 59 -3.37 -1.78 5.76
N ILE A 60 -2.86 -2.16 4.59
CA ILE A 60 -2.15 -1.23 3.70
C ILE A 60 -2.82 -1.30 2.33
N THR A 61 -3.25 -0.15 1.79
CA THR A 61 -3.89 -0.05 0.47
C THR A 61 -2.88 -0.30 -0.67
N PRO A 62 -3.35 -0.61 -1.90
CA PRO A 62 -2.50 -0.83 -3.07
C PRO A 62 -1.94 0.47 -3.69
N ASP A 63 -1.88 1.56 -2.94
CA ASP A 63 -1.45 2.86 -3.45
C ASP A 63 0.06 2.87 -3.69
N ASN A 64 0.52 3.57 -4.74
CA ASN A 64 1.93 3.55 -5.13
C ASN A 64 2.82 4.21 -4.06
N CYS A 65 2.33 5.25 -3.38
CA CYS A 65 3.06 5.93 -2.30
C CYS A 65 3.29 5.07 -1.04
N LEU A 66 2.64 3.91 -0.93
CA LEU A 66 2.76 3.01 0.22
C LEU A 66 3.66 1.79 -0.05
N GLU A 67 4.26 1.71 -1.24
CA GLU A 67 5.11 0.57 -1.63
C GLU A 67 6.25 0.32 -0.63
N LEU A 68 7.02 1.36 -0.29
CA LEU A 68 8.12 1.22 0.68
C LEU A 68 7.63 0.82 2.08
N LEU A 69 6.44 1.28 2.49
CA LEU A 69 5.85 0.86 3.76
C LEU A 69 5.50 -0.64 3.74
N ARG A 70 4.94 -1.15 2.63
CA ARG A 70 4.69 -2.58 2.44
C ARG A 70 5.98 -3.38 2.48
N GLU A 71 7.04 -2.92 1.80
CA GLU A 71 8.36 -3.56 1.84
C GLU A 71 8.89 -3.68 3.28
N TRP A 72 8.85 -2.59 4.04
CA TRP A 72 9.33 -2.61 5.42
C TRP A 72 8.49 -3.47 6.34
N CYS A 73 7.17 -3.56 6.13
CA CYS A 73 6.35 -4.51 6.89
C CYS A 73 6.84 -5.94 6.68
N VAL A 74 7.16 -6.34 5.44
CA VAL A 74 7.76 -7.65 5.17
C VAL A 74 9.10 -7.79 5.89
N ARG A 75 9.99 -6.80 5.76
CA ARG A 75 11.33 -6.83 6.40
C ARG A 75 11.27 -6.89 7.92
N ASP A 76 10.31 -6.21 8.53
CA ASP A 76 10.11 -6.12 9.98
C ASP A 76 9.30 -7.30 10.53
N GLY A 77 8.89 -8.26 9.70
CA GLY A 77 8.09 -9.40 10.14
C GLY A 77 6.66 -9.04 10.52
N LYS A 78 6.14 -7.92 10.02
CA LYS A 78 4.81 -7.41 10.32
C LYS A 78 3.84 -7.80 9.22
N PRO A 79 2.90 -8.73 9.47
CA PRO A 79 1.94 -9.11 8.47
C PRO A 79 0.97 -7.97 8.18
N PHE A 80 0.53 -7.87 6.94
CA PHE A 80 -0.46 -6.89 6.53
C PHE A 80 -1.46 -7.47 5.53
N VAL A 81 -2.66 -6.91 5.56
CA VAL A 81 -3.73 -7.19 4.60
C VAL A 81 -3.78 -6.05 3.59
N MET A 82 -3.88 -6.38 2.31
CA MET A 82 -4.04 -5.41 1.23
C MET A 82 -5.24 -5.78 0.33
N PRO A 83 -6.16 -4.84 0.06
CA PRO A 83 -7.17 -5.06 -0.96
C PRO A 83 -6.53 -5.03 -2.35
N THR A 84 -7.03 -5.88 -3.23
CA THR A 84 -6.65 -5.84 -4.65
C THR A 84 -7.27 -4.63 -5.34
N TYR A 85 -6.76 -4.24 -6.52
CA TYR A 85 -7.28 -3.09 -7.27
C TYR A 85 -8.80 -3.18 -7.51
N GLY A 86 -9.53 -2.14 -7.07
CA GLY A 86 -10.99 -2.09 -7.09
C GLY A 86 -11.68 -3.21 -6.28
N ILE A 87 -10.93 -3.87 -5.38
CA ILE A 87 -11.35 -5.05 -4.58
C ILE A 87 -11.85 -6.20 -5.47
N ARG A 88 -11.53 -6.19 -6.77
CA ARG A 88 -12.09 -7.13 -7.77
C ARG A 88 -11.76 -8.58 -7.46
N ARG A 89 -10.62 -8.83 -6.80
CA ARG A 89 -10.17 -10.16 -6.40
C ARG A 89 -10.05 -10.33 -4.88
N GLY A 90 -10.73 -9.47 -4.12
CA GLY A 90 -10.71 -9.51 -2.66
C GLY A 90 -9.41 -8.98 -2.06
N PHE A 91 -8.91 -9.69 -1.06
CA PHE A 91 -7.79 -9.27 -0.21
C PHE A 91 -6.64 -10.26 -0.25
N LEU A 92 -5.44 -9.74 -0.05
CA LEU A 92 -4.20 -10.49 0.09
C LEU A 92 -3.66 -10.30 1.50
N LEU A 93 -3.23 -11.38 2.13
CA LEU A 93 -2.38 -11.36 3.32
C LEU A 93 -0.93 -11.52 2.86
N LEU A 94 -0.07 -10.61 3.28
CA LEU A 94 1.38 -10.72 3.16
C LEU A 94 2.00 -10.84 4.54
N SER A 95 3.02 -11.69 4.63
CA SER A 95 3.81 -11.92 5.84
C SER A 95 5.22 -12.36 5.44
N ARG A 96 6.17 -12.27 6.37
CA ARG A 96 7.59 -12.53 6.08
C ARG A 96 7.84 -13.96 5.57
N ASP A 97 7.13 -14.94 6.10
CA ASP A 97 7.23 -16.35 5.72
C ASP A 97 6.78 -16.65 4.28
N LEU A 98 5.95 -15.79 3.69
CA LEU A 98 5.49 -15.93 2.31
C LEU A 98 6.47 -15.34 1.29
N VAL A 99 7.42 -14.50 1.73
CA VAL A 99 8.31 -13.74 0.85
C VAL A 99 9.74 -14.28 0.92
N PRO A 100 10.31 -14.77 -0.19
CA PRO A 100 11.70 -15.20 -0.23
C PRO A 100 12.67 -14.09 0.20
N PRO A 101 13.76 -14.39 0.91
CA PRO A 101 14.78 -13.40 1.24
C PRO A 101 15.32 -12.69 0.00
N GLY A 102 15.42 -11.36 0.05
CA GLY A 102 15.86 -10.54 -1.09
C GLY A 102 14.79 -10.28 -2.15
N LYS A 103 13.52 -10.60 -1.86
CA LYS A 103 12.35 -10.27 -2.71
C LYS A 103 11.37 -9.32 -2.04
N GLU A 104 11.76 -8.69 -0.94
CA GLU A 104 10.88 -7.83 -0.15
C GLU A 104 10.41 -6.60 -0.95
N ASP A 105 11.30 -6.03 -1.76
CA ASP A 105 11.02 -4.95 -2.70
C ASP A 105 9.96 -5.36 -3.72
N PHE A 106 10.18 -6.48 -4.42
CA PHE A 106 9.26 -6.96 -5.44
C PHE A 106 7.91 -7.35 -4.82
N ALA A 107 7.91 -8.02 -3.66
CA ALA A 107 6.69 -8.39 -2.94
C ALA A 107 5.83 -7.19 -2.51
N SER A 108 6.43 -6.00 -2.40
CA SER A 108 5.73 -4.77 -2.05
C SER A 108 5.01 -4.11 -3.24
N THR A 109 5.35 -4.50 -4.47
CA THR A 109 4.62 -4.10 -5.69
C THR A 109 3.27 -4.82 -5.79
N LEU A 110 2.35 -4.33 -6.61
CA LEU A 110 1.05 -5.00 -6.81
C LEU A 110 1.20 -6.39 -7.44
N ASP A 111 2.13 -6.54 -8.39
CA ASP A 111 2.35 -7.81 -9.09
C ASP A 111 3.07 -8.83 -8.18
N GLY A 112 4.05 -8.37 -7.38
CA GLY A 112 4.70 -9.24 -6.40
C GLY A 112 3.79 -9.61 -5.23
N ALA A 113 2.91 -8.71 -4.80
CA ALA A 113 1.90 -9.02 -3.80
C ALA A 113 0.91 -10.08 -4.28
N GLU A 114 0.47 -10.05 -5.55
CA GLU A 114 -0.35 -11.12 -6.13
C GLU A 114 0.42 -12.45 -6.27
N ARG A 115 1.75 -12.39 -6.44
CA ARG A 115 2.59 -13.58 -6.57
C ARG A 115 2.88 -14.27 -5.24
N PHE A 116 3.21 -13.51 -4.20
CA PHE A 116 3.65 -14.05 -2.92
C PHE A 116 2.57 -13.99 -1.84
N GLY A 117 1.64 -13.03 -1.95
CA GLY A 117 0.55 -12.88 -1.01
C GLY A 117 -0.45 -14.03 -1.10
N ARG A 118 -1.03 -14.37 0.05
CA ARG A 118 -2.08 -15.37 0.15
C ARG A 118 -3.44 -14.69 0.04
N ARG A 119 -4.31 -15.17 -0.85
CA ARG A 119 -5.71 -14.71 -0.87
C ARG A 119 -6.40 -15.04 0.45
N VAL A 120 -7.17 -14.08 0.97
CA VAL A 120 -7.95 -14.25 2.18
C VAL A 120 -9.41 -13.86 1.94
N SER A 121 -10.31 -14.72 2.37
CA SER A 121 -11.75 -14.46 2.40
C SER A 121 -12.12 -13.52 3.54
N LEU A 122 -13.31 -12.91 3.49
CA LEU A 122 -13.81 -12.08 4.60
C LEU A 122 -13.94 -12.86 5.92
N ARG A 123 -14.22 -14.17 5.85
CA ARG A 123 -14.27 -15.04 7.02
C ARG A 123 -12.89 -15.18 7.65
N GLU A 124 -11.88 -15.49 6.86
CA GLU A 124 -10.50 -15.57 7.33
C GLU A 124 -10.00 -14.23 7.86
N LEU A 125 -10.33 -13.11 7.20
CA LEU A 125 -9.98 -11.78 7.69
C LEU A 125 -10.53 -11.52 9.10
N ARG A 126 -11.78 -11.94 9.37
CA ARG A 126 -12.36 -11.84 10.71
C ARG A 126 -11.60 -12.70 11.73
N GLU A 127 -11.10 -13.85 11.31
CA GLU A 127 -10.34 -14.79 12.15
C GLU A 127 -8.90 -14.31 12.41
N LEU A 128 -8.31 -13.48 11.53
CA LEU A 128 -7.00 -12.82 11.77
C LEU A 128 -7.03 -11.83 12.95
N GLY A 129 -8.21 -11.38 13.36
CA GLY A 129 -8.40 -10.49 14.49
C GLY A 129 -8.41 -9.01 14.13
N LYS A 130 -8.06 -8.17 15.09
CA LYS A 130 -8.12 -6.71 14.97
C LYS A 130 -6.96 -6.18 14.12
N VAL A 131 -7.26 -5.29 13.18
CA VAL A 131 -6.27 -4.44 12.50
C VAL A 131 -5.83 -3.33 13.45
N ASP A 132 -4.53 -3.22 13.68
CA ASP A 132 -3.94 -2.27 14.62
C ASP A 132 -3.58 -0.93 13.97
N LEU A 133 -3.27 -0.95 12.67
CA LEU A 133 -2.89 0.21 11.86
C LEU A 133 -3.39 0.07 10.43
#